data_AF-A0A2P5LT23-F1
#
_entry.id   AF-A0A2P5LT23-F1
#
_cell.length_a   1.000
_cell.length_b   1.000
_cell.length_c   1.000
_cell.angle_alpha   90.00
_cell.angle_beta   90.00
_cell.angle_gamma   90.00
#
_symmetry.space_group_name_H-M   'P 1'
#
loop_
_entity.id
_entity.type
_entity.pdbx_description
1 polymer ?
#
loop_
_entity_poly.entity_id
_entity_poly.type
_entity_poly.pdbx_seq_one_letter_code
_entity_poly.pdbx_strand_id
1 'polypeptide(L)' 'MKFKLENTFEDNLALFQAEAEQIDPECAKILFDNLHLLDSGGDTAPSRATIGEFHKAVMAALDGLSNPAAEDKA' A
#
# COMPACT_ATOMS: atom_id res chain seq x y z
N MET A 1 -10.13 18.25 -14.67
CA MET A 1 -10.53 18.18 -13.24
C MET A 1 -9.60 18.97 -12.33
N LYS A 2 -10.13 19.73 -11.37
CA LYS A 2 -9.37 20.20 -10.20
C LYS A 2 -9.84 19.43 -8.97
N PHE A 3 -8.99 18.56 -8.43
CA PHE A 3 -9.19 17.94 -7.13
C PHE A 3 -9.32 19.04 -6.07
N LYS A 4 -10.31 18.91 -5.18
CA LYS A 4 -10.54 19.85 -4.07
C LYS A 4 -10.35 19.10 -2.77
N LEU A 5 -9.48 19.61 -1.89
CA LEU A 5 -9.15 18.94 -0.63
C LEU A 5 -10.31 19.00 0.36
N GLU A 6 -11.13 20.03 0.24
CA GLU A 6 -12.35 20.26 1.02
C GLU A 6 -13.55 19.37 0.63
N ASN A 7 -13.46 18.65 -0.49
CA ASN A 7 -14.52 17.73 -0.93
C ASN A 7 -14.45 16.40 -0.16
N THR A 8 -15.60 15.73 -0.02
CA THR A 8 -15.61 14.34 0.46
C THR A 8 -14.95 13.40 -0.56
N PHE A 9 -14.69 12.15 -0.16
CA PHE A 9 -14.17 11.14 -1.07
C PHE A 9 -15.15 10.91 -2.24
N GLU A 10 -16.44 10.77 -1.91
CA GLU A 10 -17.53 10.55 -2.86
C GLU A 10 -17.66 11.71 -3.84
N ASP A 11 -17.55 12.96 -3.37
CA ASP A 11 -17.59 14.15 -4.22
C ASP A 11 -16.41 14.17 -5.21
N ASN A 12 -15.20 13.85 -4.74
CA ASN A 12 -14.03 13.77 -5.61
C ASN A 12 -14.10 12.58 -6.57
N LEU A 13 -14.69 11.46 -6.15
CA LEU A 13 -14.89 10.28 -7.01
C LEU A 13 -15.87 10.60 -8.14
N ALA A 14 -16.97 11.31 -7.85
CA ALA A 14 -17.93 11.75 -8.85
C ALA A 14 -17.31 12.73 -9.86
N LEU A 15 -16.48 13.67 -9.39
CA LEU A 15 -15.72 14.57 -10.28
C LEU A 15 -14.74 13.79 -11.16
N PHE A 16 -14.06 12.78 -10.61
CA PHE A 16 -13.15 11.93 -11.37
C PHE A 16 -13.90 11.12 -12.44
N GLN A 17 -15.06 10.55 -12.10
CA GLN A 17 -15.89 9.83 -13.06
C GLN A 17 -16.32 10.71 -14.24
N ALA A 18 -16.85 11.90 -13.96
CA ALA A 18 -17.32 12.81 -15.00
C ALA A 18 -16.19 13.22 -15.97
N GLU A 19 -14.95 13.30 -15.48
CA GLU A 19 -13.79 13.68 -16.28
C GLU A 19 -13.22 12.48 -17.06
N ALA A 20 -13.24 11.28 -16.47
CA ALA A 20 -12.90 10.06 -17.19
C ALA A 20 -13.87 9.81 -18.36
N GLU A 21 -15.18 10.01 -18.15
CA GLU A 21 -16.22 9.87 -19.18
C GLU A 21 -16.04 10.85 -20.35
N GLN A 22 -15.52 12.07 -20.10
CA GLN A 22 -15.21 13.03 -21.16
C GLN A 22 -13.99 12.62 -22.01
N ILE A 23 -13.06 11.87 -21.42
CA ILE A 23 -11.85 11.40 -22.12
C ILE A 23 -12.19 10.20 -22.99
N ASP A 24 -12.80 9.17 -22.39
CA ASP A 24 -13.20 7.94 -23.07
C ASP A 24 -14.34 7.26 -22.28
N PRO A 25 -15.58 7.29 -22.80
CA PRO A 25 -16.73 6.70 -22.13
C PRO A 25 -16.63 5.18 -21.91
N GLU A 26 -15.99 4.46 -22.84
CA GLU A 26 -15.88 3.00 -22.76
C GLU A 26 -14.84 2.60 -21.70
N CYS A 27 -13.69 3.27 -21.71
CA CYS A 27 -12.67 3.06 -20.69
C CYS A 27 -13.16 3.49 -19.30
N ALA A 28 -13.88 4.62 -19.19
CA ALA A 28 -14.48 5.06 -17.93
C ALA A 28 -15.47 4.01 -17.40
N LYS A 29 -16.36 3.50 -18.27
CA LYS A 29 -17.27 2.42 -17.89
C LYS A 29 -16.54 1.19 -17.35
N ILE A 30 -15.50 0.71 -18.05
CA ILE A 30 -14.71 -0.44 -17.59
C ILE A 30 -14.08 -0.16 -16.22
N LEU A 31 -13.48 1.01 -16.03
CA LEU A 31 -12.84 1.39 -14.77
C LEU A 31 -13.83 1.37 -13.59
N PHE A 32 -14.97 2.04 -13.74
CA PHE A 32 -15.94 2.19 -12.65
C PHE A 32 -16.75 0.91 -12.40
N ASP A 33 -17.05 0.11 -13.44
CA ASP A 33 -17.65 -1.23 -13.27
C ASP A 33 -16.75 -2.16 -12.44
N ASN A 34 -15.43 -1.99 -12.53
CA ASN A 34 -14.43 -2.85 -11.87
C ASN A 34 -13.76 -2.22 -10.65
N LEU A 35 -14.14 -1.01 -10.23
CA LEU A 35 -13.47 -0.29 -9.14
C LEU A 35 -13.51 -1.07 -7.81
N HIS A 36 -14.59 -1.83 -7.59
CA HIS A 36 -14.76 -2.70 -6.43
C HIS A 36 -13.71 -3.83 -6.35
N LEU A 37 -13.09 -4.22 -7.47
CA LEU A 37 -12.00 -5.21 -7.49
C LEU A 37 -10.69 -4.64 -6.93
N LEU A 38 -10.56 -3.32 -6.87
CA LEU A 38 -9.43 -2.64 -6.23
C LEU A 38 -9.58 -2.55 -4.72
N ASP A 39 -10.77 -2.84 -4.19
CA ASP A 39 -11.02 -2.90 -2.75
C ASP A 39 -10.43 -4.20 -2.21
N SER A 40 -9.12 -4.17 -2.03
CA SER A 40 -8.28 -5.05 -1.21
C SER A 40 -8.97 -6.29 -0.62
N GLY A 41 -9.31 -7.25 -1.48
CA GLY A 41 -8.79 -8.60 -1.28
C GLY A 41 -7.28 -8.47 -1.24
N GLY A 42 -6.76 -8.06 -0.07
CA GLY A 42 -5.40 -7.62 0.13
C GLY A 42 -4.47 -8.64 -0.50
N ASP A 43 -3.60 -8.12 -1.35
CA ASP A 43 -2.37 -8.78 -1.76
C ASP A 43 -1.95 -9.75 -0.64
N THR A 44 -1.95 -11.07 -0.92
CA THR A 44 -1.50 -12.07 0.07
C THR A 44 -0.04 -11.83 0.50
N ALA A 45 0.63 -10.89 -0.16
CA ALA A 45 1.86 -10.29 0.30
C ALA A 45 1.71 -9.76 1.75
N PRO A 46 2.71 -10.03 2.60
CA PRO A 46 2.74 -9.48 3.95
C PRO A 46 2.57 -7.96 3.91
N SER A 47 1.76 -7.42 4.83
CA SER A 47 1.59 -5.98 4.94
C SER A 47 2.95 -5.28 5.07
N ARG A 48 3.04 -4.02 4.64
CA ARG A 48 4.26 -3.21 4.83
C ARG A 48 4.70 -3.16 6.30
N ALA A 49 3.76 -3.24 7.24
CA ALA A 49 4.05 -3.35 8.67
C ALA A 49 4.73 -4.69 9.01
N THR A 50 4.21 -5.82 8.50
CA THR A 50 4.76 -7.17 8.68
C THR A 50 6.18 -7.29 8.11
N ILE A 51 6.45 -6.68 6.95
CA ILE A 51 7.80 -6.62 6.38
C ILE A 51 8.75 -5.82 7.29
N GLY A 52 8.28 -4.71 7.85
CA GLY A 52 9.06 -3.88 8.77
C GLY A 52 9.42 -4.61 10.08
N GLU A 53 8.50 -5.41 10.62
CA GLU A 53 8.75 -6.24 11.81
C GLU A 53 9.78 -7.34 11.53
N PHE A 54 9.67 -8.01 10.38
CA PHE A 54 10.67 -9.00 9.94
C PHE A 54 12.07 -8.39 9.83
N HIS A 55 12.21 -7.22 9.19
CA HIS A 55 13.52 -6.54 9.08
C HIS A 55 14.10 -6.17 10.44
N LYS A 56 13.28 -5.71 11.40
CA LYS A 56 13.75 -5.42 12.77
C LYS A 56 14.25 -6.68 13.49
N ALA A 57 13.53 -7.80 13.35
CA ALA A 57 13.93 -9.07 13.95
C ALA A 57 15.24 -9.60 13.35
N VAL A 58 15.41 -9.48 12.03
CA VAL A 58 16.65 -9.86 11.35
C VAL A 58 17.83 -8.99 11.80
N MET A 59 17.66 -7.67 11.89
CA MET A 59 18.72 -6.77 12.37
C MET A 59 19.11 -7.08 13.82
N ALA A 60 18.15 -7.28 14.71
CA ALA A 60 18.43 -7.65 16.10
C ALA A 60 19.18 -8.98 16.22
N ALA A 61 18.85 -9.97 15.38
CA ALA A 61 19.57 -11.23 15.32
C ALA A 61 21.01 -11.07 14.80
N LEU A 62 21.22 -10.24 13.77
CA LEU A 62 22.56 -9.94 13.24
C LEU A 62 23.43 -9.17 14.23
N ASP A 63 22.85 -8.23 14.98
CA ASP A 63 23.54 -7.50 16.05
C ASP A 63 23.96 -8.47 17.17
N GLY A 64 23.10 -9.42 17.54
CA GLY A 64 23.40 -10.46 18.52
C GLY A 64 24.50 -11.43 18.09
N LEU A 65 24.62 -11.70 16.78
CA LEU A 65 25.69 -12.52 16.20
C LEU A 65 27.04 -11.80 16.14
N SER A 66 27.03 -10.46 16.12
CA SER A 66 28.24 -9.64 16.04
C SER A 66 28.96 -9.48 17.38
N ASN A 67 28.51 -10.17 18.43
CA ASN A 67 29.19 -10.24 19.72
C ASN A 67 29.92 -11.60 19.82
N PRO A 68 31.16 -11.73 19.30
CA PRO A 68 31.95 -12.92 19.57
C PRO A 68 32.14 -12.99 21.08
N ALA A 69 31.78 -14.14 21.66
CA ALA A 69 31.88 -14.43 23.08
C ALA A 69 33.15 -13.80 23.68
N ALA A 70 32.94 -12.82 24.55
CA ALA A 70 33.85 -12.66 25.66
C ALA A 70 33.79 -13.98 26.45
N GLU A 71 34.96 -14.62 26.57
CA GLU A 71 35.30 -15.62 27.57
C GLU A 71 34.98 -17.08 27.23
N ASP A 72 35.82 -17.66 26.37
CA ASP A 72 36.39 -18.97 26.65
C ASP A 72 37.81 -18.72 27.20
N LYS A 73 37.98 -18.80 28.53
CA LYS A 73 39.30 -18.81 29.19
C LYS A 73 39.45 -20.13 29.95
N ALA A 74 40.22 -21.02 29.35
CA ALA A 74 40.89 -22.15 30.01
C ALA A 74 41.96 -21.67 31.01
#